data_AF-A0A954V1F5-F1
#
_entry.id   AF-A0A954V1F5-F1
#
_cell.length_a   1.000
_cell.length_b   1.000
_cell.length_c   1.000
_cell.angle_alpha   90.00
_cell.angle_beta   90.00
_cell.angle_gamma   90.00
#
_symmetry.space_group_name_H-M   'P 1'
#
loop_
_entity.id
_entity.type
_entity.pdbx_description
1 polymer ?
#
loop_
_entity_poly.entity_id
_entity_poly.type
_entity_poly.pdbx_seq_one_letter_code
_entity_poly.pdbx_strand_id
1 'polypeptide(L)'
;AVGFETTAPATALAVLQAQARSLHNFSLLVAHVRVLPAMRVLLSSPDNRVQGFLAAGHVCTITGFDEYAELVNEYRVPVVVTGFEPLDLLQGIATAVKQLEHGLPAVANCYSRSARRHGNLPAMDSVHRVFEIVDMPWRGLGVIAGGGLRLRAEYSQWDAEQRFELPVTSATALPILPAEECLSGQVMSGRIKPPQCPHFASRCTPDSPLGAPMVSSEGACAAYMRYHSSALESKH
;
A
#
# COMPACT_ATOMS: atom_id res chain seq x y z
N ALA A 1 13.11 -0.28 6.68
CA ALA A 1 12.68 -0.38 5.27
C ALA A 1 11.17 -0.52 5.23
N VAL A 2 10.47 0.43 4.59
CA VAL A 2 9.01 0.48 4.54
C VAL A 2 8.56 0.72 3.10
N GLY A 3 7.35 0.27 2.77
CA GLY A 3 6.70 0.56 1.50
C GLY A 3 6.17 -0.69 0.82
N PHE A 4 5.50 -0.47 -0.31
CA PHE A 4 4.87 -1.51 -1.11
C PHE A 4 5.89 -2.27 -1.96
N GLU A 5 5.39 -3.05 -2.90
CA GLU A 5 6.18 -3.84 -3.85
C GLU A 5 7.09 -2.97 -4.74
N THR A 6 6.85 -1.66 -4.82
CA THR A 6 7.73 -0.71 -5.53
C THR A 6 9.08 -0.51 -4.86
N THR A 7 9.14 -0.59 -3.52
CA THR A 7 10.38 -0.34 -2.76
C THR A 7 11.08 -1.63 -2.32
N ALA A 8 10.34 -2.73 -2.22
CA ALA A 8 10.89 -4.04 -1.82
C ALA A 8 12.09 -4.52 -2.66
N PRO A 9 12.14 -4.36 -4.00
CA PRO A 9 13.29 -4.80 -4.79
C PRO A 9 14.59 -4.07 -4.43
N ALA A 10 14.52 -2.76 -4.18
CA ALA A 10 15.71 -2.00 -3.78
C ALA A 10 16.23 -2.46 -2.41
N THR A 11 15.33 -2.72 -1.46
CA THR A 11 15.70 -3.30 -0.16
C THR A 11 16.32 -4.70 -0.33
N ALA A 12 15.74 -5.56 -1.18
CA ALA A 12 16.28 -6.88 -1.46
C ALA A 12 17.70 -6.80 -2.03
N LEU A 13 17.92 -5.93 -3.02
CA LEU A 13 19.24 -5.72 -3.61
C LEU A 13 20.26 -5.21 -2.58
N ALA A 14 19.86 -4.37 -1.63
CA ALA A 14 20.74 -3.93 -0.54
C ALA A 14 21.19 -5.11 0.33
N VAL A 15 20.29 -6.04 0.66
CA VAL A 15 20.64 -7.27 1.40
C VAL A 15 21.58 -8.16 0.58
N LEU A 16 21.30 -8.35 -0.71
CA LEU A 16 22.17 -9.14 -1.59
C LEU A 16 23.57 -8.52 -1.74
N GLN A 17 23.66 -7.19 -1.78
CA GLN A 17 24.95 -6.49 -1.78
C GLN A 17 25.68 -6.62 -0.44
N ALA A 18 24.96 -6.54 0.69
CA ALA A 18 25.53 -6.77 2.00
C ALA A 18 26.09 -8.20 2.13
N GLN A 19 25.39 -9.19 1.58
CA GLN A 19 25.88 -10.57 1.48
C GLN A 19 27.15 -10.67 0.62
N ALA A 20 27.12 -10.14 -0.59
CA ALA A 20 28.24 -10.22 -1.53
C ALA A 20 29.52 -9.54 -1.01
N ARG A 21 29.37 -8.50 -0.18
CA ARG A 21 30.49 -7.75 0.41
C ARG A 21 30.79 -8.16 1.86
N SER A 22 30.12 -9.18 2.39
CA SER A 22 30.26 -9.64 3.78
C SER A 22 30.15 -8.49 4.81
N LEU A 23 29.15 -7.61 4.63
CA LEU A 23 28.94 -6.48 5.53
C LEU A 23 28.30 -6.93 6.84
N HIS A 24 29.02 -6.73 7.95
CA HIS A 24 28.54 -7.07 9.29
C HIS A 24 27.93 -5.88 10.04
N ASN A 25 28.05 -4.66 9.52
CA ASN A 25 27.54 -3.42 10.12
C ASN A 25 26.26 -2.91 9.44
N PHE A 26 25.60 -3.76 8.68
CA PHE A 26 24.34 -3.47 8.02
C PHE A 26 23.20 -4.19 8.75
N SER A 27 22.05 -3.53 8.91
CA SER A 27 20.85 -4.14 9.46
C SER A 27 19.63 -3.39 8.97
N LEU A 28 18.49 -4.07 8.86
CA LEU A 28 17.22 -3.50 8.42
C LEU A 28 16.09 -4.02 9.29
N LEU A 29 15.24 -3.10 9.72
CA LEU A 29 13.91 -3.38 10.23
C LEU A 29 12.93 -3.39 9.04
N VAL A 30 12.30 -4.52 8.74
CA VAL A 30 11.46 -4.67 7.54
C VAL A 30 9.99 -4.48 7.89
N ALA A 31 9.35 -3.55 7.20
CA ALA A 31 7.92 -3.26 7.27
C ALA A 31 7.34 -3.11 5.84
N HIS A 32 7.74 -4.01 4.94
CA HIS A 32 7.20 -4.05 3.59
C HIS A 32 5.82 -4.69 3.60
N VAL A 33 4.90 -4.06 2.87
CA VAL A 33 3.47 -4.38 2.85
C VAL A 33 2.99 -4.70 1.43
N ARG A 34 1.93 -5.50 1.28
CA ARG A 34 1.44 -6.00 -0.02
C ARG A 34 0.04 -5.49 -0.39
N VAL A 35 -0.12 -4.98 -1.60
CA VAL A 35 -1.34 -4.31 -2.07
C VAL A 35 -2.49 -5.29 -2.29
N LEU A 36 -2.26 -6.41 -2.96
CA LEU A 36 -3.33 -7.36 -3.31
C LEU A 36 -4.07 -7.95 -2.07
N PRO A 37 -3.37 -8.41 -1.00
CA PRO A 37 -4.03 -8.82 0.24
C PRO A 37 -4.88 -7.72 0.88
N ALA A 38 -4.41 -6.47 0.86
CA ALA A 38 -5.18 -5.34 1.38
C ALA A 38 -6.45 -5.08 0.55
N MET A 39 -6.38 -5.22 -0.78
CA MET A 39 -7.58 -5.12 -1.65
C MET A 39 -8.61 -6.20 -1.29
N ARG A 40 -8.18 -7.45 -1.05
CA ARG A 40 -9.07 -8.55 -0.62
C ARG A 40 -9.75 -8.27 0.72
N VAL A 41 -9.02 -7.72 1.69
CA VAL A 41 -9.58 -7.32 2.99
C VAL A 41 -10.65 -6.23 2.80
N LEU A 42 -10.39 -5.23 1.98
CA LEU A 42 -11.37 -4.17 1.69
C LEU A 42 -12.64 -4.73 1.04
N LEU A 43 -12.49 -5.59 0.03
CA LEU A 43 -13.61 -6.19 -0.69
C LEU A 43 -14.45 -7.15 0.16
N SER A 44 -13.82 -7.82 1.12
CA SER A 44 -14.49 -8.76 2.04
C SER A 44 -15.16 -8.07 3.23
N SER A 45 -14.95 -6.77 3.39
CA SER A 45 -15.51 -6.00 4.51
C SER A 45 -17.04 -5.87 4.35
N PRO A 46 -17.85 -6.08 5.41
CA PRO A 46 -19.32 -6.03 5.31
C PRO A 46 -19.87 -4.66 4.91
N ASP A 47 -19.08 -3.61 5.11
CA ASP A 47 -19.36 -2.21 4.80
C ASP A 47 -18.50 -1.69 3.62
N ASN A 48 -18.02 -2.61 2.77
CA ASN A 48 -17.33 -2.27 1.53
C ASN A 48 -18.21 -1.40 0.63
N ARG A 49 -17.63 -0.32 0.09
CA ARG A 49 -18.26 0.58 -0.90
C ARG A 49 -17.51 0.63 -2.22
N VAL A 50 -16.39 -0.08 -2.34
CA VAL A 50 -15.53 -0.05 -3.51
C VAL A 50 -16.16 -0.88 -4.63
N GLN A 51 -16.46 -0.20 -5.74
CA GLN A 51 -17.03 -0.80 -6.94
C GLN A 51 -16.00 -0.95 -8.06
N GLY A 52 -14.80 -0.42 -7.91
CA GLY A 52 -13.73 -0.50 -8.91
C GLY A 52 -12.40 -0.02 -8.33
N PHE A 53 -11.31 -0.59 -8.81
CA PHE A 53 -9.96 -0.15 -8.43
C PHE A 53 -9.23 0.48 -9.60
N LEU A 54 -8.57 1.60 -9.32
CA LEU A 54 -7.46 2.09 -10.13
C LEU A 54 -6.17 1.55 -9.49
N ALA A 55 -5.61 0.50 -10.07
CA ALA A 55 -4.42 -0.15 -9.55
C ALA A 55 -3.19 0.73 -9.80
N ALA A 56 -2.36 0.88 -8.77
CA ALA A 56 -1.17 1.73 -8.80
C ALA A 56 -0.17 1.24 -9.86
N GLY A 57 0.04 2.04 -10.91
CA GLY A 57 0.87 1.66 -12.05
C GLY A 57 2.31 1.29 -11.69
N HIS A 58 2.92 1.96 -10.71
CA HIS A 58 4.28 1.63 -10.25
C HIS A 58 4.36 0.25 -9.59
N VAL A 59 3.37 -0.11 -8.76
CA VAL A 59 3.29 -1.46 -8.16
C VAL A 59 3.16 -2.49 -9.28
N CYS A 60 2.23 -2.28 -10.21
CA CYS A 60 2.00 -3.16 -11.34
C CYS A 60 3.20 -3.25 -12.31
N THR A 61 4.08 -2.26 -12.31
CA THR A 61 5.34 -2.32 -13.09
C THR A 61 6.32 -3.33 -12.49
N ILE A 62 6.29 -3.52 -11.16
CA ILE A 62 7.12 -4.49 -10.47
C ILE A 62 6.45 -5.86 -10.44
N THR A 63 5.24 -5.97 -9.89
CA THR A 63 4.56 -7.25 -9.66
C THR A 63 3.85 -7.79 -10.90
N GLY A 64 3.58 -6.92 -11.87
CA GLY A 64 2.60 -7.21 -12.89
C GLY A 64 1.17 -7.06 -12.36
N PHE A 65 0.22 -7.56 -13.14
CA PHE A 65 -1.21 -7.42 -12.85
C PHE A 65 -2.02 -8.68 -13.13
N ASP A 66 -1.38 -9.81 -13.46
CA ASP A 66 -2.08 -11.07 -13.73
C ASP A 66 -2.83 -11.60 -12.49
N GLU A 67 -2.27 -11.44 -11.28
CA GLU A 67 -2.92 -11.86 -10.03
C GLU A 67 -4.26 -11.14 -9.77
N TYR A 68 -4.49 -9.96 -10.38
CA TYR A 68 -5.78 -9.28 -10.26
C TYR A 68 -6.91 -10.01 -10.99
N ALA A 69 -6.62 -10.92 -11.93
CA ALA A 69 -7.65 -11.67 -12.63
C ALA A 69 -8.47 -12.55 -11.68
N GLU A 70 -7.82 -13.18 -10.71
CA GLU A 70 -8.50 -13.96 -9.66
C GLU A 70 -9.39 -13.07 -8.79
N LEU A 71 -8.88 -11.89 -8.39
CA LEU A 71 -9.64 -10.92 -7.61
C LEU A 71 -10.92 -10.48 -8.35
N VAL A 72 -10.80 -10.16 -9.64
CA VAL A 72 -11.94 -9.75 -10.47
C VAL A 72 -12.95 -10.89 -10.62
N ASN A 73 -12.48 -12.12 -10.82
CA ASN A 73 -13.35 -13.29 -10.96
C ASN A 73 -14.15 -13.55 -9.68
N GLU A 74 -13.53 -13.41 -8.52
CA GLU A 74 -14.13 -13.68 -7.21
C GLU A 74 -15.10 -12.58 -6.78
N TYR A 75 -14.69 -11.31 -6.84
CA TYR A 75 -15.47 -10.21 -6.28
C TYR A 75 -16.28 -9.44 -7.32
N ARG A 76 -16.09 -9.72 -8.62
CA ARG A 76 -16.79 -9.05 -9.74
C ARG A 76 -16.58 -7.52 -9.74
N VAL A 77 -15.44 -7.06 -9.25
CA VAL A 77 -15.03 -5.65 -9.21
C VAL A 77 -13.93 -5.41 -10.25
N PRO A 78 -14.09 -4.48 -11.21
CA PRO A 78 -13.07 -4.18 -12.22
C PRO A 78 -11.79 -3.60 -11.57
N VAL A 79 -10.65 -3.98 -12.14
CA VAL A 79 -9.32 -3.47 -11.76
C VAL A 79 -8.65 -2.88 -12.98
N VAL A 80 -8.40 -1.58 -12.96
CA VAL A 80 -7.78 -0.86 -14.09
C VAL A 80 -6.41 -0.35 -13.66
N VAL A 81 -5.35 -0.85 -14.29
CA VAL A 81 -3.99 -0.35 -14.05
C VAL A 81 -3.85 1.02 -14.70
N THR A 82 -3.46 2.04 -13.93
CA THR A 82 -3.32 3.41 -14.42
C THR A 82 -1.91 3.96 -14.17
N GLY A 83 -1.49 4.89 -15.02
CA GLY A 83 -0.39 5.78 -14.71
C GLY A 83 -0.81 6.89 -13.75
N PHE A 84 -0.01 7.95 -13.70
CA PHE A 84 -0.17 9.06 -12.75
C PHE A 84 -0.37 10.42 -13.45
N GLU A 85 -0.30 10.45 -14.78
CA GLU A 85 -0.63 11.66 -15.52
C GLU A 85 -2.15 11.89 -15.51
N PRO A 86 -2.63 13.14 -15.58
CA PRO A 86 -4.06 13.44 -15.59
C PRO A 86 -4.85 12.64 -16.65
N LEU A 87 -4.27 12.47 -17.85
CA LEU A 87 -4.89 11.69 -18.93
C LEU A 87 -4.93 10.19 -18.62
N ASP A 88 -3.92 9.64 -17.94
CA ASP A 88 -3.94 8.24 -17.52
C ASP A 88 -5.08 7.98 -16.53
N LEU A 89 -5.26 8.89 -15.57
CA LEU A 89 -6.33 8.79 -14.58
C LEU A 89 -7.70 8.91 -15.23
N LEU A 90 -7.90 9.89 -16.13
CA LEU A 90 -9.15 10.05 -16.87
C LEU A 90 -9.48 8.80 -17.71
N GLN A 91 -8.50 8.25 -18.43
CA GLN A 91 -8.68 7.03 -19.20
C GLN A 91 -9.00 5.83 -18.30
N GLY A 92 -8.32 5.71 -17.17
CA GLY A 92 -8.55 4.66 -16.18
C GLY A 92 -9.96 4.70 -15.60
N ILE A 93 -10.39 5.88 -15.15
CA ILE A 93 -11.75 6.11 -14.64
C ILE A 93 -12.79 5.80 -15.71
N ALA A 94 -12.64 6.33 -16.92
CA ALA A 94 -13.57 6.09 -18.01
C ALA A 94 -13.67 4.59 -18.36
N THR A 95 -12.54 3.87 -18.31
CA THR A 95 -12.51 2.42 -18.55
C THR A 95 -13.23 1.65 -17.44
N ALA A 96 -12.99 2.00 -16.17
CA ALA A 96 -13.67 1.38 -15.04
C ALA A 96 -15.19 1.61 -15.09
N VAL A 97 -15.63 2.84 -15.36
CA VAL A 97 -17.06 3.20 -15.48
C VAL A 97 -17.72 2.40 -16.60
N LYS A 98 -17.11 2.31 -17.79
CA LYS A 98 -17.66 1.52 -18.90
C LYS A 98 -17.81 0.04 -18.55
N GLN A 99 -16.86 -0.55 -17.82
CA GLN A 99 -16.98 -1.94 -17.38
C GLN A 99 -18.13 -2.13 -16.39
N LEU A 100 -18.34 -1.16 -15.50
CA LEU A 100 -19.46 -1.16 -14.57
C LEU A 100 -20.81 -1.04 -15.28
N GLU A 101 -20.94 -0.11 -16.23
CA GLU A 101 -22.16 0.10 -17.01
C GLU A 101 -22.53 -1.13 -17.86
N HIS A 102 -21.52 -1.84 -18.39
CA HIS A 102 -21.76 -3.07 -19.17
C HIS A 102 -21.88 -4.34 -18.32
N GLY A 103 -21.60 -4.29 -17.02
CA GLY A 103 -21.61 -5.49 -16.16
C GLY A 103 -20.51 -6.52 -16.50
N LEU A 104 -19.41 -6.07 -17.12
CA LEU A 104 -18.31 -6.92 -17.58
C LEU A 104 -17.00 -6.52 -16.87
N PRO A 105 -16.85 -6.86 -15.58
CA PRO A 105 -15.65 -6.55 -14.83
C PRO A 105 -14.49 -7.40 -15.35
N ALA A 106 -13.37 -6.75 -15.62
CA ALA A 106 -12.14 -7.33 -16.13
C ALA A 106 -10.93 -6.57 -15.57
N VAL A 107 -9.74 -7.19 -15.67
CA VAL A 107 -8.49 -6.45 -15.52
C VAL A 107 -8.20 -5.71 -16.82
N ALA A 108 -8.00 -4.40 -16.75
CA ALA A 108 -7.59 -3.59 -17.90
C ALA A 108 -6.26 -2.88 -17.62
N ASN A 109 -5.44 -2.70 -18.65
CA ASN A 109 -4.17 -1.98 -18.54
C ASN A 109 -4.19 -0.69 -19.36
N CYS A 110 -4.38 0.45 -18.68
CA CYS A 110 -4.26 1.78 -19.25
C CYS A 110 -2.85 2.37 -19.06
N TYR A 111 -1.88 1.58 -18.57
CA TYR A 111 -0.49 1.98 -18.35
C TYR A 111 0.49 1.07 -19.09
N SER A 112 0.13 0.63 -20.30
CA SER A 112 0.86 -0.36 -21.11
C SER A 112 2.28 0.05 -21.49
N ARG A 113 2.60 1.35 -21.44
CA ARG A 113 3.96 1.86 -21.65
C ARG A 113 4.95 1.44 -20.57
N SER A 114 4.47 1.08 -19.38
CA SER A 114 5.31 0.72 -18.23
C SER A 114 4.91 -0.62 -17.61
N ALA A 115 3.62 -0.86 -17.38
CA ALA A 115 3.14 -2.06 -16.71
C ALA A 115 2.93 -3.21 -17.70
N ARG A 116 3.54 -4.36 -17.40
CA ARG A 116 3.41 -5.63 -18.15
C ARG A 116 2.68 -6.66 -17.31
N ARG A 117 2.06 -7.65 -17.96
CA ARG A 117 1.28 -8.72 -17.31
C ARG A 117 2.03 -9.39 -16.16
N HIS A 118 3.26 -9.83 -16.44
CA HIS A 118 4.15 -10.52 -15.50
C HIS A 118 5.08 -9.57 -14.71
N GLY A 119 4.93 -8.25 -14.86
CA GLY A 119 5.78 -7.28 -14.18
C GLY A 119 7.27 -7.34 -14.56
N ASN A 120 8.13 -7.09 -13.58
CA ASN A 120 9.58 -7.10 -13.69
C ASN A 120 10.14 -8.36 -13.02
N LEU A 121 10.38 -9.41 -13.84
CA LEU A 121 10.85 -10.71 -13.34
C LEU A 121 12.17 -10.61 -12.55
N PRO A 122 13.23 -9.94 -13.03
CA PRO A 122 14.46 -9.78 -12.24
C PRO A 122 14.26 -9.12 -10.87
N ALA A 123 13.37 -8.12 -10.78
CA ALA A 123 13.03 -7.47 -9.52
C ALA A 123 12.29 -8.43 -8.57
N MET A 124 11.31 -9.16 -9.09
CA MET A 124 10.55 -10.15 -8.33
C MET A 124 11.42 -11.32 -7.87
N ASP A 125 12.35 -11.80 -8.70
CA ASP A 125 13.32 -12.83 -8.31
C ASP A 125 14.17 -12.40 -7.11
N SER A 126 14.60 -11.13 -7.10
CA SER A 126 15.36 -10.56 -5.97
C SER A 126 14.50 -10.51 -4.70
N VAL A 127 13.24 -10.09 -4.82
CA VAL A 127 12.29 -10.06 -3.70
C VAL A 127 12.01 -11.46 -3.17
N HIS A 128 11.71 -12.43 -4.03
CA HIS A 128 11.41 -13.81 -3.64
C HIS A 128 12.60 -14.52 -3.03
N ARG A 129 13.81 -14.21 -3.48
CA ARG A 129 15.04 -14.70 -2.89
C ARG A 129 15.21 -14.18 -1.47
N VAL A 130 15.07 -12.88 -1.23
CA VAL A 130 15.39 -12.26 0.07
C VAL A 130 14.27 -12.37 1.09
N PHE A 131 13.02 -12.29 0.63
CA PHE A 131 11.85 -12.18 1.48
C PHE A 131 10.92 -13.38 1.37
N GLU A 132 10.17 -13.62 2.44
CA GLU A 132 9.01 -14.50 2.47
C GLU A 132 7.75 -13.73 2.90
N ILE A 133 6.60 -14.21 2.44
CA ILE A 133 5.29 -13.61 2.72
C ILE A 133 4.86 -13.95 4.15
N VAL A 134 4.32 -12.95 4.85
CA VAL A 134 3.79 -13.09 6.20
C VAL A 134 2.51 -12.29 6.41
N ASP A 135 1.78 -12.69 7.44
CA ASP A 135 0.75 -11.87 8.04
C ASP A 135 1.38 -10.63 8.65
N MET A 136 0.77 -9.46 8.44
CA MET A 136 1.36 -8.19 8.82
C MET A 136 0.30 -7.27 9.42
N PRO A 137 0.56 -6.59 10.55
CA PRO A 137 -0.31 -5.53 11.03
C PRO A 137 -0.25 -4.32 10.09
N TRP A 138 -1.41 -3.94 9.57
CA TRP A 138 -1.63 -2.70 8.84
C TRP A 138 -2.30 -1.70 9.76
N ARG A 139 -1.67 -0.54 9.93
CA ARG A 139 -2.22 0.54 10.75
C ARG A 139 -3.61 0.93 10.24
N GLY A 140 -4.62 0.76 11.08
CA GLY A 140 -6.02 1.08 10.76
C GLY A 140 -6.80 -0.03 10.04
N LEU A 141 -6.16 -1.13 9.64
CA LEU A 141 -6.82 -2.29 9.00
C LEU A 141 -6.63 -3.61 9.78
N GLY A 142 -5.86 -3.59 10.87
CA GLY A 142 -5.58 -4.80 11.67
C GLY A 142 -4.55 -5.69 10.99
N VAL A 143 -4.50 -6.96 11.40
CA VAL A 143 -3.58 -7.94 10.79
C VAL A 143 -4.16 -8.44 9.48
N ILE A 144 -3.39 -8.32 8.40
CA ILE A 144 -3.75 -8.78 7.06
C ILE A 144 -2.97 -10.05 6.75
N ALA A 145 -3.70 -11.13 6.46
CA ALA A 145 -3.10 -12.41 6.09
C ALA A 145 -2.28 -12.30 4.81
N GLY A 146 -1.03 -12.75 4.84
CA GLY A 146 -0.06 -12.58 3.75
C GLY A 146 0.18 -11.11 3.35
N GLY A 147 -0.15 -10.15 4.22
CA GLY A 147 -0.16 -8.71 3.95
C GLY A 147 1.21 -8.04 3.99
N GLY A 148 2.30 -8.77 4.25
CA GLY A 148 3.64 -8.20 4.29
C GLY A 148 4.74 -9.17 3.90
N LEU A 149 5.98 -8.69 4.04
CA LEU A 149 7.21 -9.41 3.73
C LEU A 149 8.14 -9.36 4.94
N ARG A 150 8.78 -10.50 5.27
CA ARG A 150 9.89 -10.57 6.23
C ARG A 150 11.13 -11.16 5.57
N LEU A 151 12.31 -10.90 6.13
CA LEU A 151 13.53 -11.55 5.68
C LEU A 151 13.42 -13.06 5.88
N ARG A 152 13.89 -13.83 4.90
CA ARG A 152 14.07 -15.28 5.08
C ARG A 152 15.14 -15.55 6.13
N ALA A 153 15.05 -16.71 6.77
CA ALA A 153 15.98 -17.14 7.82
C ALA A 153 17.46 -17.09 7.40
N GLU A 154 17.78 -17.35 6.12
CA GLU A 154 19.14 -17.27 5.55
C GLU A 154 19.73 -15.84 5.55
N TYR A 155 18.88 -14.82 5.70
CA TYR A 155 19.25 -13.41 5.78
C TYR A 155 19.12 -12.84 7.20
N SER A 156 18.87 -13.68 8.21
CA SER A 156 18.62 -13.28 9.62
C SER A 156 19.72 -12.41 10.24
N GLN A 157 20.98 -12.56 9.82
CA GLN A 157 22.10 -11.74 10.33
C GLN A 157 21.96 -10.23 10.03
N TRP A 158 21.12 -9.86 9.06
CA TRP A 158 20.80 -8.46 8.72
C TRP A 158 19.42 -8.03 9.23
N ASP A 159 18.67 -8.93 9.86
CA ASP A 159 17.39 -8.63 10.49
C ASP A 159 17.63 -7.88 11.81
N ALA A 160 17.22 -6.62 11.86
CA ALA A 160 17.40 -5.79 13.05
C ALA A 160 16.57 -6.30 14.24
N GLU A 161 15.40 -6.91 14.02
CA GLU A 161 14.58 -7.44 15.11
C GLU A 161 15.30 -8.58 15.82
N GLN A 162 15.87 -9.51 15.05
CA GLN A 162 16.60 -10.65 15.58
C GLN A 162 17.96 -10.23 16.17
N ARG A 163 18.70 -9.38 15.47
CA ARG A 163 20.08 -9.01 15.85
C ARG A 163 20.14 -8.20 17.15
N PHE A 164 19.16 -7.31 17.37
CA PHE A 164 19.13 -6.44 18.54
C PHE A 164 18.17 -6.94 19.61
N GLU A 165 17.67 -8.18 19.47
CA GLU A 165 16.69 -8.78 20.38
C GLU A 165 15.55 -7.80 20.70
N LEU A 166 15.10 -7.08 19.65
CA LEU A 166 13.99 -6.16 19.83
C LEU A 166 12.82 -7.04 20.26
N PRO A 167 12.14 -6.73 21.38
CA PRO A 167 10.95 -7.45 21.72
C PRO A 167 10.05 -7.35 20.49
N VAL A 168 9.71 -8.50 19.92
CA VAL A 168 8.57 -8.63 19.00
C VAL A 168 7.40 -8.28 19.89
N THR A 169 7.21 -6.97 20.07
CA THR A 169 6.05 -6.42 20.70
C THR A 169 4.97 -6.94 19.79
N SER A 170 4.25 -7.93 20.29
CA SER A 170 3.05 -8.45 19.66
C SER A 170 2.35 -7.27 19.03
N ALA A 171 1.83 -7.41 17.82
CA ALA A 171 1.22 -6.35 17.00
C ALA A 171 0.26 -5.37 17.75
N THR A 172 -0.07 -5.68 19.00
CA THR A 172 -0.63 -4.86 20.08
C THR A 172 0.23 -3.74 20.71
N ALA A 173 1.56 -3.67 20.54
CA ALA A 173 2.40 -2.75 21.34
C ALA A 173 3.14 -1.63 20.58
N LEU A 174 2.93 -1.49 19.26
CA LEU A 174 3.02 -0.16 18.68
C LEU A 174 1.85 0.66 19.25
N PRO A 175 2.05 1.93 19.67
CA PRO A 175 0.93 2.81 19.98
C PRO A 175 0.18 3.08 18.68
N ILE A 176 -0.71 2.16 18.34
CA ILE A 176 -1.81 2.40 17.42
C ILE A 176 -2.74 3.25 18.27
N LEU A 177 -2.76 4.56 18.01
CA LEU A 177 -3.75 5.44 18.62
C LEU A 177 -5.12 4.76 18.46
N PRO A 178 -5.93 4.69 19.54
CA PRO A 178 -7.27 4.16 19.46
C PRO A 178 -8.01 4.73 18.24
N ALA A 179 -8.89 3.94 17.62
CA ALA A 179 -9.64 4.40 16.45
C ALA A 179 -10.36 5.73 16.70
N GLU A 180 -10.78 5.99 17.94
CA GLU A 180 -11.40 7.23 18.42
C GLU A 180 -10.47 8.45 18.36
N GLU A 181 -9.16 8.22 18.50
CA GLU A 181 -8.14 9.26 18.42
C GLU A 181 -7.66 9.50 16.98
N CYS A 182 -7.76 8.49 16.11
CA CYS A 182 -7.40 8.61 14.70
C CYS A 182 -8.27 7.75 13.77
N LEU A 183 -9.13 8.39 12.97
CA LEU A 183 -9.98 7.73 11.97
C LEU A 183 -9.26 7.35 10.66
N SER A 184 -7.94 7.17 10.70
CA SER A 184 -7.12 6.85 9.51
C SER A 184 -7.57 5.56 8.80
N GLY A 185 -7.97 4.53 9.55
CA GLY A 185 -8.51 3.30 8.97
C GLY A 185 -9.78 3.53 8.15
N GLN A 186 -10.67 4.43 8.59
CA GLN A 186 -11.87 4.78 7.85
C GLN A 186 -11.56 5.60 6.58
N VAL A 187 -10.53 6.45 6.63
CA VAL A 187 -10.04 7.19 5.45
C VAL A 187 -9.42 6.22 4.44
N MET A 188 -8.53 5.33 4.89
CA MET A 188 -7.82 4.37 4.03
C MET A 188 -8.75 3.32 3.40
N SER A 189 -9.86 3.00 4.06
CA SER A 189 -10.91 2.12 3.52
C SER A 189 -11.95 2.85 2.66
N GLY A 190 -11.82 4.17 2.47
CA GLY A 190 -12.73 4.96 1.65
C GLY A 190 -14.12 5.20 2.27
N ARG A 191 -14.29 4.93 3.56
CA ARG A 191 -15.56 5.14 4.28
C ARG A 191 -15.84 6.62 4.51
N ILE A 192 -14.78 7.38 4.85
CA ILE A 192 -14.84 8.82 5.05
C ILE A 192 -13.72 9.53 4.27
N LYS A 193 -13.94 10.78 3.90
CA LYS A 193 -12.92 11.70 3.40
C LYS A 193 -12.18 12.36 4.57
N PRO A 194 -10.91 12.80 4.41
CA PRO A 194 -10.16 13.44 5.48
C PRO A 194 -10.90 14.59 6.21
N PRO A 195 -11.62 15.51 5.53
CA PRO A 195 -12.37 16.58 6.20
C PRO A 195 -13.55 16.11 7.07
N GLN A 196 -13.98 14.85 6.96
CA GLN A 196 -15.01 14.27 7.81
C GLN A 196 -14.43 13.75 9.15
N CYS A 197 -13.10 13.72 9.31
CA CYS A 197 -12.44 13.40 10.56
C CYS A 197 -12.39 14.65 11.46
N PRO A 198 -12.87 14.62 12.72
CA PRO A 198 -12.90 15.79 13.60
C PRO A 198 -11.50 16.30 13.97
N HIS A 199 -10.48 15.46 13.82
CA HIS A 199 -9.09 15.80 14.15
C HIS A 199 -8.33 16.41 12.95
N PHE A 200 -8.88 16.31 11.74
CA PHE A 200 -8.23 16.78 10.53
C PHE A 200 -8.12 18.31 10.49
N ALA A 201 -6.92 18.84 10.21
CA ALA A 201 -6.63 20.27 10.19
C ALA A 201 -6.86 21.01 11.53
N SER A 202 -7.11 20.27 12.61
CA SER A 202 -7.17 20.79 13.98
C SER A 202 -5.94 20.31 14.76
N ARG A 203 -6.06 19.23 15.51
CA ARG A 203 -4.94 18.61 16.25
C ARG A 203 -4.10 17.62 15.43
N CYS A 204 -4.57 17.23 14.24
CA CYS A 204 -3.84 16.42 13.27
C CYS A 204 -3.42 17.29 12.08
N THR A 205 -2.13 17.56 11.99
CA THR A 205 -1.48 18.35 10.93
C THR A 205 -0.19 17.65 10.47
N PRO A 206 0.45 18.05 9.35
CA PRO A 206 1.75 17.52 8.95
C PRO A 206 2.83 17.68 10.03
N ASP A 207 2.80 18.79 10.79
CA ASP A 207 3.74 19.05 11.89
C ASP A 207 3.41 18.24 13.15
N SER A 208 2.13 17.90 13.37
CA SER A 208 1.65 17.09 14.48
C SER A 208 0.70 15.98 13.98
N PRO A 209 1.21 14.94 13.30
CA PRO A 209 0.38 13.95 12.65
C PRO A 209 -0.09 12.88 13.63
N LEU A 210 -1.41 12.67 13.70
CA LEU A 210 -1.99 11.58 14.52
C LEU A 210 -1.96 10.21 13.81
N GLY A 211 -1.86 10.18 12.48
CA GLY A 211 -1.97 8.93 11.72
C GLY A 211 -1.08 8.90 10.48
N ALA A 212 -0.77 7.69 10.01
CA ALA A 212 0.09 7.47 8.84
C ALA A 212 -0.35 8.27 7.58
N PRO A 213 -1.65 8.43 7.27
CA PRO A 213 -2.08 9.24 6.13
C PRO A 213 -1.79 10.75 6.24
N MET A 214 -1.39 11.26 7.41
CA MET A 214 -0.94 12.65 7.62
C MET A 214 0.59 12.77 7.63
N VAL A 215 1.32 11.70 7.94
CA VAL A 215 2.80 11.68 8.00
C VAL A 215 3.40 11.69 6.60
N SER A 216 2.86 10.88 5.70
CA SER A 216 3.40 10.75 4.34
C SER A 216 2.90 11.89 3.46
N SER A 217 3.78 12.45 2.63
CA SER A 217 3.40 13.39 1.55
C SER A 217 2.46 12.76 0.51
N GLU A 218 2.47 11.43 0.40
CA GLU A 218 1.55 10.64 -0.43
C GLU A 218 0.28 10.22 0.32
N GLY A 219 0.20 10.51 1.62
CA GLY A 219 -0.93 10.14 2.46
C GLY A 219 -2.17 10.94 2.11
N ALA A 220 -3.33 10.27 2.10
CA ALA A 220 -4.60 10.89 1.72
C ALA A 220 -4.94 12.14 2.56
N CYS A 221 -4.65 12.15 3.86
CA CYS A 221 -4.91 13.32 4.71
C CYS A 221 -3.95 14.47 4.37
N ALA A 222 -2.65 14.21 4.28
CA ALA A 222 -1.67 15.23 3.92
C ALA A 222 -1.96 15.85 2.54
N ALA A 223 -2.32 15.02 1.55
CA ALA A 223 -2.71 15.47 0.22
C ALA A 223 -3.97 16.35 0.24
N TYR A 224 -5.01 15.95 0.99
CA TYR A 224 -6.19 16.80 1.18
C TYR A 224 -5.82 18.14 1.79
N MET A 225 -4.99 18.18 2.84
CA MET A 225 -4.58 19.43 3.46
C MET A 225 -3.78 20.31 2.49
N ARG A 226 -2.87 19.72 1.71
CA ARG A 226 -2.06 20.50 0.77
C ARG A 226 -2.86 21.11 -0.38
N TYR A 227 -3.83 20.37 -0.91
CA TYR A 227 -4.50 20.74 -2.17
C TYR A 227 -5.95 21.18 -2.03
N HIS A 228 -6.63 20.90 -0.90
CA HIS A 228 -8.00 21.37 -0.65
C HIS A 228 -8.09 22.58 0.29
N SER A 229 -6.98 23.05 0.88
CA SER A 229 -7.01 24.23 1.77
C SER A 229 -7.39 25.53 1.05
N SER A 230 -7.13 25.65 -0.26
CA SER A 230 -7.57 26.81 -1.04
C SER A 230 -9.10 26.91 -1.20
N ALA A 231 -9.85 25.84 -0.87
CA ALA A 231 -11.31 25.82 -0.92
C ALA A 231 -11.96 26.00 0.48
N LEU A 232 -11.17 25.97 1.55
CA LEU A 232 -11.65 26.22 2.92
C LEU A 232 -11.57 27.70 3.30
N GLU A 233 -10.63 28.45 2.71
CA GLU A 233 -10.53 29.92 2.88
C GLU A 233 -11.69 30.69 2.21
N SER A 234 -12.46 30.07 1.30
CA SER A 234 -13.61 30.72 0.66
C SER A 234 -14.93 30.58 1.43
N LYS A 235 -14.88 30.21 2.72
CA LYS A 235 -16.07 30.06 3.59
C LYS A 235 -16.03 30.92 4.87
N HIS A 236 -15.19 31.94 4.91
CA HIS A 236 -15.25 33.00 5.91
C HIS A 236 -15.43 34.37 5.25
#